data_AF-A0A919XLH6-F1
#
_entry.id   AF-A0A919XLH6-F1
#
_cell.length_a   1.000
_cell.length_b   1.000
_cell.length_c   1.000
_cell.angle_alpha   90.00
_cell.angle_beta   90.00
_cell.angle_gamma   90.00
#
_symmetry.space_group_name_H-M   'P 1'
#
loop_
_entity.id
_entity.type
_entity.pdbx_description
1 polymer ?
#
loop_
_entity_poly.entity_id
_entity_poly.type
_entity_poly.pdbx_seq_one_letter_code
_entity_poly.pdbx_strand_id
1 'polypeptide(L)'
;MKNITKWTTVLATMAVLAGGLWYTSSNADAANPQQLKPIGAENQSYNLNPEPKLKANADQKTEILSKKDEISKKFRLHGNNKISSFELKTWDEYNTGNASNGAKELNTSIDDSRLVWVVKVDFADGYDTRVGHFKNAKVTYVIDPETEHVLAQDVQGEQETFEGGPAQFAGKTPVDAD
;
A
#
# COMPACT_ATOMS: atom_id res chain seq x y z
N MET A 1 -21.31 -61.00 15.48
CA MET A 1 -21.35 -59.65 14.88
C MET A 1 -20.24 -58.82 15.49
N LYS A 2 -19.58 -58.01 14.65
CA LYS A 2 -18.36 -57.19 14.87
C LYS A 2 -17.04 -57.94 14.60
N ASN A 3 -16.68 -57.96 13.31
CA ASN A 3 -15.38 -58.37 12.81
C ASN A 3 -14.33 -57.31 13.14
N ILE A 4 -13.22 -57.75 13.74
CA ILE A 4 -12.05 -56.93 14.07
C ILE A 4 -11.03 -57.18 12.97
N THR A 5 -10.94 -56.25 12.02
CA THR A 5 -10.01 -56.34 10.90
C THR A 5 -8.70 -55.64 11.28
N LYS A 6 -7.72 -56.42 11.76
CA LYS A 6 -6.31 -56.04 11.80
C LYS A 6 -5.75 -56.14 10.39
N TRP A 7 -5.19 -55.08 9.82
CA TRP A 7 -4.29 -55.18 8.66
C TRP A 7 -3.00 -54.39 8.89
N THR A 8 -1.95 -55.18 8.84
CA THR A 8 -0.51 -54.92 8.77
C THR A 8 -0.10 -54.08 7.56
N THR A 9 0.83 -53.15 7.84
CA THR A 9 2.07 -52.82 7.13
C THR A 9 2.14 -52.95 5.61
N VAL A 10 2.43 -51.83 4.92
CA VAL A 10 3.31 -51.83 3.74
C VAL A 10 4.28 -50.64 3.85
N LEU A 11 5.55 -50.97 4.07
CA LEU A 11 6.71 -50.13 3.76
C LEU A 11 6.76 -49.93 2.25
N ALA A 12 6.74 -48.68 1.79
CA ALA A 12 7.14 -48.33 0.43
C ALA A 12 8.34 -47.37 0.51
N THR A 13 9.52 -47.96 0.61
CA THR A 13 10.78 -47.32 0.23
C THR A 13 10.75 -47.02 -1.25
N MET A 14 10.56 -45.75 -1.63
CA MET A 14 10.95 -45.24 -2.94
C MET A 14 12.26 -44.47 -2.79
N ALA A 15 13.37 -45.18 -2.99
CA ALA A 15 14.62 -44.60 -3.43
C ALA A 15 14.65 -44.73 -4.96
N VAL A 16 14.48 -43.63 -5.68
CA VAL A 16 14.80 -43.55 -7.12
C VAL A 16 15.36 -42.16 -7.44
N LEU A 17 16.70 -42.14 -7.53
CA LEU A 17 17.52 -41.49 -8.56
C LEU A 17 17.53 -39.96 -8.66
N ALA A 18 18.66 -39.41 -8.19
CA ALA A 18 19.61 -38.64 -9.01
C ALA A 18 19.02 -37.80 -10.15
N GLY A 19 18.83 -36.52 -9.87
CA GLY A 19 18.62 -35.49 -10.86
C GLY A 19 18.79 -34.15 -10.20
N GLY A 20 20.03 -33.65 -10.17
CA GLY A 20 20.31 -32.27 -9.77
C GLY A 20 19.57 -31.33 -10.72
N LEU A 21 18.40 -30.86 -10.30
CA LEU A 21 17.79 -29.67 -10.87
C LEU A 21 18.41 -28.49 -10.14
N TRP A 22 19.64 -28.16 -10.56
CA TRP A 22 20.07 -26.77 -10.53
C TRP A 22 19.06 -26.02 -11.39
N TYR A 23 18.05 -25.42 -10.76
CA TYR A 23 17.43 -24.26 -11.35
C TYR A 23 18.51 -23.19 -11.36
N THR A 24 19.31 -23.20 -12.43
CA THR A 24 19.92 -22.00 -12.94
C THR A 24 18.77 -21.03 -13.15
N SER A 25 18.60 -20.09 -12.23
CA SER A 25 17.87 -18.86 -12.50
C SER A 25 18.60 -18.23 -13.70
N SER A 26 18.08 -18.50 -14.89
CA SER A 26 18.42 -17.75 -16.08
C SER A 26 18.18 -16.30 -15.72
N ASN A 27 19.27 -15.54 -15.56
CA ASN A 27 19.22 -14.09 -15.51
C ASN A 27 18.57 -13.68 -16.83
N ALA A 28 17.26 -13.46 -16.79
CA ALA A 28 16.64 -12.51 -17.67
C ALA A 28 17.27 -11.17 -17.26
N ASP A 29 18.40 -10.84 -17.90
CA ASP A 29 18.82 -9.45 -18.08
C ASP A 29 17.67 -8.77 -18.81
N ALA A 30 16.68 -8.34 -18.03
CA ALA A 30 15.73 -7.34 -18.46
C ALA A 30 16.61 -6.16 -18.88
N ALA A 31 16.74 -5.98 -20.19
CA ALA A 31 17.41 -4.85 -20.78
C ALA A 31 16.80 -3.59 -20.15
N ASN A 32 17.50 -3.03 -19.16
CA ASN A 32 17.09 -1.83 -18.46
C ASN A 32 17.01 -0.74 -19.54
N PRO A 33 15.81 -0.25 -19.92
CA PRO A 33 15.72 0.75 -20.97
C PRO A 33 16.58 1.94 -20.54
N GLN A 34 17.52 2.36 -21.39
CA GLN A 34 18.42 3.46 -21.05
C GLN A 34 17.60 4.72 -20.77
N GLN A 35 17.37 4.99 -19.49
CA GLN A 35 16.71 6.20 -19.03
C GLN A 35 17.65 7.38 -19.26
N LEU A 36 17.16 8.35 -20.01
CA LEU A 36 17.89 9.55 -20.42
C LEU A 36 18.37 10.32 -19.19
N LYS A 37 19.69 10.57 -19.10
CA LYS A 37 20.24 11.50 -18.11
C LYS A 37 19.72 12.91 -18.42
N PRO A 38 19.27 13.70 -17.42
CA PRO A 38 18.88 15.08 -17.66
C PRO A 38 20.08 15.91 -18.18
N ILE A 39 19.82 16.75 -19.19
CA ILE A 39 20.81 17.62 -19.83
C ILE A 39 21.36 18.60 -18.78
N GLY A 40 22.69 18.67 -18.60
CA GLY A 40 23.37 19.54 -17.63
C GLY A 40 23.86 18.88 -16.34
N ALA A 41 23.61 17.59 -16.12
CA ALA A 41 24.09 16.82 -14.96
C ALA A 41 25.40 16.04 -15.24
N GLU A 42 26.25 16.56 -16.12
CA GLU A 42 27.33 15.82 -16.79
C GLU A 42 28.44 15.34 -15.82
N ASN A 43 28.56 16.02 -14.68
CA ASN A 43 29.53 15.72 -13.61
C ASN A 43 28.89 15.17 -12.32
N GLN A 44 27.58 14.91 -12.29
CA GLN A 44 26.93 14.28 -11.15
C GLN A 44 26.66 12.80 -11.44
N SER A 45 27.16 11.92 -10.57
CA SER A 45 26.81 10.51 -10.61
C SER A 45 25.30 10.39 -10.36
N TYR A 46 24.53 10.18 -11.42
CA TYR A 46 23.09 9.97 -11.31
C TYR A 46 22.85 8.61 -10.66
N ASN A 47 22.45 8.63 -9.38
CA ASN A 47 22.11 7.41 -8.67
C ASN A 47 20.71 6.93 -9.10
N LEU A 48 20.70 5.84 -9.87
CA LEU A 48 19.48 5.20 -10.37
C LEU A 48 18.67 4.51 -9.25
N ASN A 49 19.30 4.22 -8.11
CA ASN A 49 18.65 3.61 -6.96
C ASN A 49 18.99 4.42 -5.70
N PRO A 50 18.34 5.59 -5.48
CA PRO A 50 18.55 6.36 -4.28
C PRO A 50 18.19 5.52 -3.04
N GLU A 51 18.96 5.67 -1.96
CA GLU A 51 18.60 5.05 -0.69
C GLU A 51 17.23 5.61 -0.24
N PRO A 52 16.29 4.75 0.21
CA PRO A 52 14.97 5.20 0.63
C PRO A 52 15.10 6.15 1.82
N LYS A 53 14.30 7.22 1.80
CA LYS A 53 14.24 8.19 2.90
C LYS A 53 13.61 7.59 4.14
N LEU A 54 12.58 6.77 3.95
CA LEU A 54 11.93 6.00 5.02
C LEU A 54 12.42 4.56 4.96
N LYS A 55 13.32 4.19 5.87
CA LYS A 55 13.90 2.84 5.99
C LYS A 55 12.94 1.88 6.69
N ALA A 56 13.19 0.58 6.55
CA ALA A 56 12.47 -0.46 7.31
C ALA A 56 12.38 -0.15 8.81
N ASN A 57 11.22 -0.40 9.42
CA ASN A 57 10.95 -0.20 10.86
C ASN A 57 10.48 -1.46 11.59
N ALA A 58 10.53 -2.64 10.96
CA ALA A 58 10.12 -3.88 11.62
C ALA A 58 10.92 -4.15 12.90
N ASP A 59 12.20 -3.76 12.92
CA ASP A 59 13.11 -3.94 14.08
C ASP A 59 13.03 -2.78 15.09
N GLN A 60 12.23 -1.75 14.83
CA GLN A 60 12.03 -0.67 15.80
C GLN A 60 11.29 -1.21 17.03
N LYS A 61 11.59 -0.63 18.20
CA LYS A 61 10.89 -1.03 19.43
C LYS A 61 9.39 -0.79 19.26
N THR A 62 8.58 -1.75 19.72
CA THR A 62 7.11 -1.68 19.68
C THR A 62 6.51 -0.50 20.45
N GLU A 63 7.32 0.16 21.28
CA GLU A 63 6.96 1.37 22.01
C GLU A 63 7.12 2.66 21.17
N ILE A 64 7.91 2.61 20.09
CA ILE A 64 8.16 3.74 19.19
C ILE A 64 7.11 3.77 18.07
N LEU A 65 6.61 2.60 17.67
CA LEU A 65 5.59 2.48 16.63
C LEU A 65 4.21 2.72 17.23
N SER A 66 3.52 3.74 16.72
CA SER A 66 2.16 4.07 17.13
C SER A 66 1.22 2.90 16.90
N LYS A 67 0.42 2.62 17.92
CA LYS A 67 -0.50 1.48 17.95
C LYS A 67 -1.78 1.82 17.20
N LYS A 68 -2.52 0.77 16.83
CA LYS A 68 -3.84 0.88 16.20
C LYS A 68 -4.79 1.84 16.94
N ASP A 69 -4.80 1.79 18.27
CA ASP A 69 -5.68 2.64 19.08
C ASP A 69 -5.26 4.12 19.09
N GLU A 70 -3.99 4.42 18.89
CA GLU A 70 -3.47 5.79 18.84
C GLU A 70 -3.80 6.43 17.49
N ILE A 71 -3.53 5.68 16.41
CA ILE A 71 -3.84 6.12 15.05
C ILE A 71 -5.35 6.20 14.83
N SER A 72 -6.15 5.25 15.32
CA SER A 72 -7.61 5.27 15.14
C SER A 72 -8.29 6.48 15.78
N LYS A 73 -7.78 6.97 16.92
CA LYS A 73 -8.28 8.18 17.59
C LYS A 73 -8.13 9.46 16.76
N LYS A 74 -7.23 9.46 15.76
CA LYS A 74 -7.06 10.60 14.85
C LYS A 74 -8.21 10.74 13.85
N PHE A 75 -8.93 9.65 13.57
CA PHE A 75 -10.09 9.67 12.70
C PHE A 75 -11.29 10.25 13.45
N ARG A 76 -11.54 11.54 13.26
CA ARG A 76 -12.76 12.21 13.76
C ARG A 76 -13.93 11.91 12.83
N LEU A 77 -14.47 10.70 12.95
CA LEU A 77 -15.60 10.27 12.14
C LEU A 77 -16.91 10.81 12.72
N HIS A 78 -17.74 11.33 11.83
CA HIS A 78 -19.05 11.89 12.14
C HIS A 78 -20.12 11.28 11.22
N GLY A 79 -21.39 11.36 11.62
CA GLY A 79 -22.50 10.84 10.82
C GLY A 79 -22.43 9.33 10.63
N ASN A 80 -22.61 8.88 9.40
CA ASN A 80 -22.61 7.47 9.01
C ASN A 80 -21.21 6.96 8.61
N ASN A 81 -20.18 7.77 8.79
CA ASN A 81 -18.82 7.44 8.40
C ASN A 81 -18.19 6.45 9.38
N LYS A 82 -17.49 5.44 8.88
CA LYS A 82 -16.89 4.38 9.72
C LYS A 82 -15.59 3.87 9.16
N ILE A 83 -14.67 3.46 10.04
CA ILE A 83 -13.51 2.67 9.64
C ILE A 83 -13.99 1.27 9.28
N SER A 84 -13.78 0.86 8.02
CA SER A 84 -14.19 -0.44 7.51
C SER A 84 -13.07 -1.48 7.54
N SER A 85 -11.80 -1.06 7.45
CA SER A 85 -10.64 -1.93 7.67
C SER A 85 -9.48 -1.14 8.29
N PHE A 86 -8.66 -1.84 9.07
CA PHE A 86 -7.49 -1.28 9.73
C PHE A 86 -6.46 -2.39 9.93
N GLU A 87 -5.44 -2.41 9.07
CA GLU A 87 -4.47 -3.50 8.94
C GLU A 87 -3.04 -2.93 8.93
N LEU A 88 -2.12 -3.63 9.60
CA LEU A 88 -0.68 -3.34 9.49
C LEU A 88 -0.12 -4.18 8.35
N LYS A 89 0.54 -3.54 7.40
CA LYS A 89 1.11 -4.18 6.21
C LYS A 89 2.49 -3.62 5.93
N THR A 90 3.30 -4.32 5.16
CA THR A 90 4.48 -3.69 4.55
C THR A 90 4.06 -2.77 3.40
N TRP A 91 4.93 -1.81 3.06
CA TRP A 91 4.74 -0.94 1.90
C TRP A 91 4.58 -1.75 0.60
N ASP A 92 5.37 -2.80 0.44
CA ASP A 92 5.27 -3.70 -0.72
C ASP A 92 3.93 -4.46 -0.78
N GLU A 93 3.43 -4.95 0.36
CA GLU A 93 2.12 -5.62 0.43
C GLU A 93 0.99 -4.66 0.05
N TYR A 94 1.04 -3.41 0.52
CA TYR A 94 0.09 -2.37 0.14
C TYR A 94 0.14 -2.07 -1.36
N ASN A 95 1.33 -1.85 -1.92
CA ASN A 95 1.50 -1.51 -3.34
C ASN A 95 1.10 -2.66 -4.26
N THR A 96 1.42 -3.91 -3.90
CA THR A 96 1.05 -5.08 -4.67
C THR A 96 -0.47 -5.27 -4.69
N GLY A 97 -1.14 -5.02 -3.55
CA GLY A 97 -2.59 -5.15 -3.43
C GLY A 97 -3.40 -4.04 -4.13
N ASN A 98 -2.81 -2.87 -4.34
CA ASN A 98 -3.47 -1.71 -4.96
C ASN A 98 -2.95 -1.36 -6.37
N ALA A 99 -2.11 -2.21 -6.96
CA ALA A 99 -1.59 -2.01 -8.30
C ALA A 99 -2.73 -2.06 -9.35
N SER A 100 -3.18 -0.90 -9.80
CA SER A 100 -4.10 -0.78 -10.93
C SER A 100 -3.38 -1.27 -12.19
N ASN A 101 -3.81 -2.39 -12.76
CA ASN A 101 -3.22 -3.06 -13.93
C ASN A 101 -1.89 -3.80 -13.68
N GLY A 102 -1.56 -4.13 -12.43
CA GLY A 102 -0.35 -4.89 -12.10
C GLY A 102 0.96 -4.10 -12.14
N ALA A 103 0.90 -2.78 -12.41
CA ALA A 103 2.03 -1.88 -12.24
C ALA A 103 2.01 -1.32 -10.81
N LYS A 104 3.05 -1.60 -10.03
CA LYS A 104 3.27 -0.97 -8.72
C LYS A 104 3.56 0.52 -8.95
N GLU A 105 2.90 1.40 -8.19
CA GLU A 105 3.38 2.78 -8.10
C GLU A 105 4.73 2.76 -7.38
N LEU A 106 5.81 2.89 -8.16
CA LEU A 106 7.16 2.78 -7.66
C LEU A 106 7.52 4.06 -6.89
N ASN A 107 7.35 4.05 -5.58
CA ASN A 107 7.86 5.11 -4.71
C ASN A 107 9.20 4.69 -4.10
N THR A 108 10.29 5.09 -4.73
CA THR A 108 11.67 4.79 -4.29
C THR A 108 12.07 5.51 -3.00
N SER A 109 11.23 6.41 -2.48
CA SER A 109 11.52 7.11 -1.21
C SER A 109 11.16 6.30 0.03
N ILE A 110 10.46 5.17 -0.12
CA ILE A 110 9.98 4.32 0.98
C ILE A 110 10.51 2.91 0.77
N ASP A 111 11.12 2.35 1.80
CA ASP A 111 11.58 0.97 1.79
C ASP A 111 10.39 0.00 1.70
N ASP A 112 10.50 -1.01 0.83
CA ASP A 112 9.45 -2.01 0.58
C ASP A 112 9.03 -2.77 1.85
N SER A 113 9.96 -2.93 2.81
CA SER A 113 9.72 -3.61 4.09
C SER A 113 9.26 -2.67 5.22
N ARG A 114 9.08 -1.38 4.94
CA ARG A 114 8.50 -0.42 5.89
C ARG A 114 7.08 -0.86 6.26
N LEU A 115 6.83 -1.03 7.55
CA LEU A 115 5.49 -1.27 8.08
C LEU A 115 4.68 0.02 8.04
N VAL A 116 3.44 -0.08 7.56
CA VAL A 116 2.48 1.00 7.41
C VAL A 116 1.09 0.55 7.85
N TRP A 117 0.34 1.45 8.48
CA TRP A 117 -1.07 1.25 8.77
C TRP A 117 -1.90 1.58 7.53
N VAL A 118 -2.64 0.60 7.04
CA VAL A 118 -3.61 0.77 5.95
C VAL A 118 -5.01 0.86 6.57
N VAL A 119 -5.59 2.05 6.52
CA VAL A 119 -6.90 2.34 7.13
C VAL A 119 -7.89 2.65 6.01
N LYS A 120 -8.93 1.84 5.89
CA LYS A 120 -10.04 2.07 4.97
C LYS A 120 -11.21 2.67 5.72
N VAL A 121 -11.72 3.79 5.23
CA VAL A 121 -12.83 4.52 5.83
C VAL A 121 -13.94 4.64 4.79
N ASP A 122 -15.13 4.18 5.17
CA ASP A 122 -16.33 4.35 4.40
C ASP A 122 -16.96 5.71 4.78
N PHE A 123 -17.05 6.60 3.80
CA PHE A 123 -17.72 7.89 3.88
C PHE A 123 -19.08 7.82 3.18
N ALA A 124 -20.06 7.25 3.88
CA ALA A 124 -21.42 7.07 3.34
C ALA A 124 -22.10 8.41 3.03
N ASP A 125 -21.82 9.44 3.83
CA ASP A 125 -22.37 10.79 3.64
C ASP A 125 -21.63 11.58 2.55
N GLY A 126 -20.60 10.98 1.93
CA GLY A 126 -19.76 11.57 0.90
C GLY A 126 -18.43 12.12 1.42
N TYR A 127 -17.51 12.39 0.50
CA TYR A 127 -16.16 12.87 0.80
C TYR A 127 -15.74 13.97 -0.17
N ASP A 128 -15.39 15.12 0.38
CA ASP A 128 -14.91 16.27 -0.39
C ASP A 128 -13.41 16.16 -0.67
N THR A 129 -13.04 16.37 -1.92
CA THR A 129 -11.65 16.49 -2.35
C THR A 129 -11.45 17.80 -3.11
N ARG A 130 -10.19 18.14 -3.41
CA ARG A 130 -9.88 19.29 -4.27
C ARG A 130 -10.53 19.21 -5.66
N VAL A 131 -10.79 18.01 -6.16
CA VAL A 131 -11.35 17.81 -7.51
C VAL A 131 -12.88 17.71 -7.52
N GLY A 132 -13.52 17.67 -6.35
CA GLY A 132 -14.98 17.60 -6.22
C GLY A 132 -15.43 16.68 -5.08
N HIS A 133 -16.74 16.55 -4.97
CA HIS A 133 -17.42 15.71 -3.99
C HIS A 133 -17.60 14.28 -4.53
N PHE A 134 -17.32 13.28 -3.70
CA PHE A 134 -17.51 11.87 -4.02
C PHE A 134 -18.61 11.28 -3.15
N LYS A 135 -19.64 10.71 -3.78
CA LYS A 135 -20.74 10.03 -3.08
C LYS A 135 -20.34 8.63 -2.65
N ASN A 136 -20.77 8.23 -1.45
CA ASN A 136 -20.49 6.90 -0.87
C ASN A 136 -19.00 6.52 -0.98
N ALA A 137 -18.12 7.49 -0.74
CA ALA A 137 -16.71 7.34 -0.99
C ALA A 137 -16.08 6.33 -0.02
N LYS A 138 -15.08 5.60 -0.50
CA LYS A 138 -14.18 4.77 0.30
C LYS A 138 -12.81 5.36 0.19
N VAL A 139 -12.26 5.81 1.30
CA VAL A 139 -10.95 6.43 1.35
C VAL A 139 -9.98 5.49 2.05
N THR A 140 -8.88 5.17 1.38
CA THR A 140 -7.77 4.40 1.94
C THR A 140 -6.66 5.37 2.32
N TYR A 141 -6.33 5.41 3.60
CA TYR A 141 -5.18 6.14 4.14
C TYR A 141 -4.06 5.15 4.44
N VAL A 142 -2.84 5.47 4.00
CA VAL A 142 -1.63 4.75 4.39
C VAL A 142 -0.84 5.63 5.31
N ILE A 143 -0.66 5.20 6.55
CA ILE A 143 -0.07 6.01 7.62
C ILE A 143 1.19 5.31 8.12
N ASP A 144 2.28 6.07 8.24
CA ASP A 144 3.50 5.57 8.84
C ASP A 144 3.34 5.46 10.37
N PRO A 145 3.55 4.30 11.00
CA PRO A 145 3.41 4.15 12.44
C PRO A 145 4.50 4.89 13.24
N GLU A 146 5.64 5.25 12.67
CA GLU A 146 6.70 5.96 13.41
C GLU A 146 6.50 7.48 13.42
N THR A 147 6.13 8.05 12.27
CA THR A 147 5.91 9.51 12.13
C THR A 147 4.45 9.91 12.24
N GLU A 148 3.53 8.95 12.17
CA GLU A 148 2.09 9.14 12.12
C GLU A 148 1.59 10.01 10.96
N HIS A 149 2.43 10.20 9.94
CA HIS A 149 2.11 10.95 8.73
C HIS A 149 1.40 10.07 7.69
N VAL A 150 0.50 10.68 6.93
CA VAL A 150 -0.15 10.03 5.79
C VAL A 150 0.86 10.00 4.63
N LEU A 151 1.22 8.81 4.19
CA LEU A 151 2.14 8.54 3.08
C LEU A 151 1.41 8.47 1.74
N ALA A 152 0.19 7.95 1.74
CA ALA A 152 -0.65 7.84 0.55
C ALA A 152 -2.14 7.94 0.93
N GLN A 153 -2.93 8.47 0.00
CA GLN A 153 -4.37 8.55 0.11
C GLN A 153 -5.00 8.20 -1.24
N ASP A 154 -5.89 7.20 -1.24
CA ASP A 154 -6.70 6.83 -2.40
C ASP A 154 -8.18 7.03 -2.09
N VAL A 155 -8.91 7.65 -3.01
CA VAL A 155 -10.33 7.97 -2.89
C VAL A 155 -11.08 7.26 -4.01
N GLN A 156 -11.94 6.33 -3.63
CA GLN A 156 -12.80 5.59 -4.57
C GLN A 156 -14.25 5.97 -4.32
N GLY A 157 -14.98 6.37 -5.36
CA GLY A 157 -16.39 6.72 -5.24
C GLY A 157 -16.93 7.28 -6.54
N GLU A 158 -18.25 7.46 -6.59
CA GLU A 158 -18.88 8.15 -7.70
C GLU A 158 -18.66 9.66 -7.51
N GLN A 159 -17.84 10.26 -8.35
CA GLN A 159 -17.64 11.70 -8.34
C GLN A 159 -18.95 12.36 -8.80
N GLU A 160 -19.45 13.29 -8.00
CA GLU A 160 -20.57 14.11 -8.43
C GLU A 160 -20.07 15.08 -9.50
N THR A 161 -20.31 14.72 -10.77
CA THR A 161 -20.06 15.63 -11.89
C THR A 161 -20.97 16.84 -11.72
N PHE A 162 -20.37 18.01 -11.53
CA PHE A 162 -21.11 19.26 -11.52
C PHE A 162 -21.68 19.48 -12.92
N GLU A 163 -22.96 19.22 -13.15
CA GLU A 163 -23.66 19.54 -14.42
C GLU A 163 -24.04 21.03 -14.53
N GLY A 164 -23.39 21.90 -13.74
CA GLY A 164 -23.45 23.34 -13.91
C GLY A 164 -22.19 23.81 -14.62
N GLY A 165 -22.33 24.64 -15.67
CA GLY A 165 -21.22 25.28 -16.37
C GLY A 165 -20.23 26.01 -15.44
N PRO A 166 -19.15 26.60 -15.99
CA PRO A 166 -17.93 26.97 -15.25
C PRO A 166 -18.25 27.57 -13.88
N ALA A 167 -17.73 26.93 -12.84
CA ALA A 167 -17.97 27.30 -11.46
C ALA A 167 -17.73 28.81 -11.28
N GLN A 168 -18.81 29.57 -11.06
CA GLN A 168 -18.67 30.91 -10.53
C GLN A 168 -18.16 30.72 -9.10
N PHE A 169 -16.88 31.03 -8.88
CA PHE A 169 -16.30 31.16 -7.56
C PHE A 169 -17.04 32.26 -6.81
N ALA A 170 -18.18 31.92 -6.21
CA ALA A 170 -18.84 32.77 -5.24
C ALA A 170 -17.95 32.77 -4.01
N GLY A 171 -17.12 33.81 -3.90
CA GLY A 171 -16.02 33.98 -2.94
C GLY A 171 -16.38 33.63 -1.49
N LYS A 172 -16.33 32.34 -1.16
CA LYS A 172 -16.17 31.86 0.20
C LYS A 172 -14.70 31.62 0.41
N THR A 173 -14.11 32.48 1.22
CA THR A 173 -12.76 32.35 1.75
C THR A 173 -12.56 30.93 2.30
N PRO A 174 -11.44 30.26 2.01
CA PRO A 174 -11.10 28.98 2.62
C PRO A 174 -11.15 29.09 4.15
N VAL A 175 -11.65 28.04 4.82
CA VAL A 175 -11.83 27.96 6.29
C VAL A 175 -10.50 27.73 7.03
N ASP A 176 -9.38 28.21 6.49
CA ASP A 176 -8.05 28.16 7.13
C ASP A 176 -7.35 29.52 6.99
N ALA A 177 -8.02 30.56 7.46
CA ALA A 177 -7.41 31.83 7.84
C ALA A 177 -7.97 32.24 9.20
N ASP A 178 -7.52 31.51 10.23
CA ASP A 178 -7.11 32.01 11.56
C ASP A 178 -6.45 30.89 12.37
#